data_AF-A0A9W6WJM4-F1
#
_entry.id   AF-A0A9W6WJM4-F1
#
_cell.length_a   1.000
_cell.length_b   1.000
_cell.length_c   1.000
_cell.angle_alpha   90.00
_cell.angle_beta   90.00
_cell.angle_gamma   90.00
#
_symmetry.space_group_name_H-M   'P 1'
#
loop_
_entity.id
_entity.type
_entity.pdbx_description
1 polymer ?
#
loop_
_entity_poly.entity_id
_entity_poly.type
_entity_poly.pdbx_seq_one_letter_code
_entity_poly.pdbx_strand_id
1 'polypeptide(L)'
;MTQLVLLLLSRYKAEKQESAKSFEELQNELEDEVMKLFGRVNCNAFSLANDVTNEAVGIGLFPDGALFNHDCDPNCVVSFKGREMRVHVVKDVEVGEELTVSYVELLQSTTSRRKELKESYFFDCTCERCEAAMQDGTEDWYLDGLRCDNKKCDTLTGVVVVEEPSADGVCKRCGAVRNGEEISRYKREFESIEALKAVSEDDKWEKYQRQWEIAMIRLRMHPRNSRVAELAREIGNFLLCAKPLELQQQALKFFLAELRAVEWLLPETKLPSRGLLHFQIGKLLFEETNSAQLASTNLVEKAHQAVKHLYESLSV
;
A
#
# COMPACT_ATOMS: atom_id res chain seq x y z
N MET A 1 17.40 28.28 7.35
CA MET A 1 16.40 29.15 6.68
C MET A 1 15.85 30.23 7.60
N THR A 2 15.56 29.95 8.88
CA THR A 2 15.01 30.89 9.87
C THR A 2 15.84 32.17 10.07
N GLN A 3 17.18 32.06 10.13
CA GLN A 3 18.06 33.23 10.25
C GLN A 3 17.96 34.21 9.07
N LEU A 4 17.76 33.72 7.84
CA LEU A 4 17.68 34.56 6.65
C LEU A 4 16.34 35.31 6.59
N VAL A 5 15.24 34.63 6.94
CA VAL A 5 13.89 35.23 7.02
C VAL A 5 13.85 36.32 8.09
N LEU A 6 14.46 36.07 9.26
CA LEU A 6 14.52 37.03 10.36
C LEU A 6 15.41 38.25 10.02
N LEU A 7 16.53 38.04 9.31
CA LEU A 7 17.37 39.13 8.79
C LEU A 7 16.62 40.01 7.78
N LEU A 8 15.86 39.40 6.86
CA LEU A 8 15.06 40.13 5.86
C LEU A 8 13.90 40.89 6.49
N LEU A 9 13.21 40.32 7.48
CA LEU A 9 12.13 40.97 8.24
C LEU A 9 12.63 42.14 9.08
N SER A 10 13.77 41.97 9.77
CA SER A 10 14.41 43.03 10.54
C SER A 10 14.83 44.20 9.64
N ARG A 11 15.40 43.90 8.47
CA ARG A 11 15.80 44.91 7.48
C ARG A 11 14.60 45.65 6.87
N TYR A 12 13.53 44.94 6.54
CA TYR A 12 12.28 45.53 6.04
C TYR A 12 11.61 46.48 7.07
N LYS A 13 11.58 46.09 8.36
CA LYS A 13 11.03 46.94 9.42
C LYS A 13 11.89 48.16 9.73
N ALA A 14 13.22 48.00 9.69
CA ALA A 14 14.16 49.11 9.84
C ALA A 14 14.01 50.15 8.71
N GLU A 15 13.79 49.70 7.47
CA GLU A 15 13.48 50.58 6.33
C GLU A 15 12.16 51.34 6.49
N LYS A 16 11.20 50.81 7.26
CA LYS A 16 9.90 51.45 7.53
C LYS A 16 9.84 52.32 8.79
N GLN A 17 10.95 52.51 9.52
CA GLN A 17 10.97 53.22 10.83
C GLN A 17 9.96 52.66 11.85
N GLU A 18 9.57 51.40 11.72
CA GLU A 18 8.75 50.72 12.72
C GLU A 18 9.65 50.23 13.86
N SER A 19 9.13 50.26 15.09
CA SER A 19 9.78 49.59 16.22
C SER A 19 9.97 48.11 15.88
N ALA A 20 11.22 47.71 15.66
CA ALA A 20 11.57 46.33 15.41
C ALA A 20 11.71 45.61 16.75
N LYS A 21 10.83 44.63 16.99
CA LYS A 21 10.98 43.64 18.07
C LYS A 21 12.38 43.02 17.98
N SER A 22 12.96 42.69 19.13
CA SER A 22 14.26 42.02 19.18
C SER A 22 14.22 40.69 18.43
N PHE A 23 15.39 40.19 18.03
CA PHE A 23 15.51 38.91 17.36
C PHE A 23 14.89 37.77 18.18
N GLU A 24 15.12 37.76 19.50
CA GLU A 24 14.56 36.76 20.42
C GLU A 24 13.03 36.85 20.53
N GLU A 25 12.47 38.05 20.58
CA GLU A 25 11.01 38.24 20.59
C GLU A 25 10.36 37.78 19.28
N LEU A 26 10.95 38.12 18.13
CA LEU A 26 10.48 37.66 16.83
C LEU A 26 10.61 36.15 16.68
N GLN A 27 11.71 35.57 17.16
CA GLN A 27 11.93 34.13 17.12
C GLN A 27 10.88 33.40 17.95
N ASN A 28 10.64 33.84 19.19
CA ASN A 28 9.65 33.21 20.08
C ASN A 28 8.22 33.31 19.52
N GLU A 29 7.85 34.44 18.92
CA GLU A 29 6.52 34.58 18.27
C GLU A 29 6.37 33.72 17.02
N LEU A 30 7.43 33.61 16.20
CA LEU A 30 7.38 32.84 14.97
C LEU A 30 7.43 31.34 15.23
N GLU A 31 8.07 30.90 16.33
CA GLU A 31 8.24 29.49 16.66
C GLU A 31 6.88 28.80 16.84
N ASP A 32 5.97 29.39 17.61
CA ASP A 32 4.62 28.85 17.82
C ASP A 32 3.81 28.77 16.51
N GLU A 33 3.87 29.80 15.68
CA GLU A 33 3.15 29.83 14.39
C GLU A 33 3.74 28.85 13.38
N VAL A 34 5.07 28.71 13.34
CA VAL A 34 5.76 27.70 12.52
C VAL A 34 5.37 26.30 12.98
N MET A 35 5.36 26.02 14.29
CA MET A 35 4.94 24.73 14.83
C MET A 35 3.48 24.40 14.48
N LYS A 36 2.57 25.36 14.58
CA LYS A 36 1.18 25.19 14.12
C LYS A 36 1.10 24.89 12.62
N LEU A 37 1.89 25.59 11.80
CA LEU A 37 1.93 25.36 10.36
C LEU A 37 2.44 23.94 10.04
N PHE A 38 3.50 23.49 10.70
CA PHE A 38 4.00 22.12 10.55
C PHE A 38 2.93 21.09 10.94
N GLY A 39 2.22 21.30 12.04
CA GLY A 39 1.11 20.44 12.45
C GLY A 39 0.00 20.38 11.38
N ARG A 40 -0.40 21.54 10.83
CA ARG A 40 -1.39 21.60 9.75
C ARG A 40 -0.92 20.87 8.50
N VAL A 41 0.34 21.07 8.08
CA VAL A 41 0.89 20.38 6.90
C VAL A 41 0.92 18.87 7.14
N ASN A 42 1.40 18.40 8.30
CA ASN A 42 1.49 16.96 8.59
C ASN A 42 0.12 16.28 8.65
N CYS A 43 -0.93 16.97 9.10
CA CYS A 43 -2.26 16.37 9.23
C CYS A 43 -3.14 16.52 7.97
N ASN A 44 -2.78 17.39 7.01
CA ASN A 44 -3.66 17.76 5.89
C ASN A 44 -3.00 17.63 4.51
N ALA A 45 -1.73 17.22 4.45
CA ALA A 45 -1.04 17.00 3.19
C ALA A 45 -1.40 15.63 2.59
N PHE A 46 -1.50 15.61 1.26
CA PHE A 46 -1.74 14.41 0.48
C PHE A 46 -0.47 13.99 -0.24
N SER A 47 -0.14 12.71 -0.17
CA SER A 47 0.91 12.11 -1.00
C SER A 47 0.47 12.11 -2.47
N LEU A 48 1.28 12.75 -3.32
CA LEU A 48 1.10 12.72 -4.76
C LEU A 48 1.82 11.49 -5.29
N ALA A 49 1.13 10.65 -6.06
CA ALA A 49 1.71 9.48 -6.70
C ALA A 49 1.80 9.65 -8.22
N ASN A 50 2.72 8.94 -8.87
CA ASN A 50 2.79 8.91 -10.33
C ASN A 50 1.75 7.94 -10.94
N ASP A 51 1.30 8.24 -12.16
CA ASP A 51 0.19 7.53 -12.82
C ASP A 51 0.52 6.09 -13.28
N VAL A 52 1.80 5.67 -13.21
CA VAL A 52 2.26 4.39 -13.80
C VAL A 52 2.56 3.34 -12.73
N THR A 53 3.28 3.73 -11.67
CA THR A 53 3.74 2.83 -10.61
C THR A 53 3.06 3.10 -9.26
N ASN A 54 2.24 4.16 -9.16
CA ASN A 54 1.61 4.62 -7.93
C ASN A 54 2.62 4.95 -6.81
N GLU A 55 3.87 5.27 -7.17
CA GLU A 55 4.92 5.65 -6.21
C GLU A 55 4.81 7.14 -5.86
N ALA A 56 5.05 7.46 -4.59
CA ALA A 56 5.02 8.83 -4.08
C ALA A 56 6.13 9.70 -4.71
N VAL A 57 5.74 10.85 -5.29
CA VAL A 57 6.64 11.81 -5.93
C VAL A 57 6.69 13.16 -5.20
N GLY A 58 5.79 13.40 -4.24
CA GLY A 58 5.76 14.63 -3.45
C GLY A 58 4.53 14.72 -2.55
N ILE A 59 4.31 15.90 -1.98
CA ILE A 59 3.12 16.21 -1.18
C ILE A 59 2.39 17.43 -1.75
N GLY A 60 1.06 17.42 -1.63
CA GLY A 60 0.19 18.53 -2.01
C GLY A 60 -0.73 18.94 -0.86
N LEU A 61 -1.06 20.23 -0.80
CA LEU A 61 -2.02 20.78 0.17
C LEU A 61 -3.30 21.15 -0.57
N PHE A 62 -4.39 20.50 -0.19
CA PHE A 62 -5.71 20.68 -0.80
C PHE A 62 -6.73 20.96 0.30
N PRO A 63 -6.95 22.23 0.68
CA PRO A 63 -7.82 22.56 1.82
C PRO A 63 -9.21 21.93 1.75
N ASP A 64 -9.84 21.95 0.57
CA ASP A 64 -11.17 21.33 0.38
C ASP A 64 -11.09 19.79 0.45
N GLY A 65 -10.00 19.21 -0.04
CA GLY A 65 -9.74 17.77 0.07
C GLY A 65 -9.48 17.31 1.49
N ALA A 66 -8.86 18.16 2.32
CA ALA A 66 -8.56 17.88 3.73
C ALA A 66 -9.81 17.87 4.63
N LEU A 67 -10.99 18.23 4.11
CA LEU A 67 -12.26 18.15 4.84
C LEU A 67 -12.83 16.73 4.91
N PHE A 68 -12.41 15.83 4.02
CA PHE A 68 -12.89 14.44 4.00
C PHE A 68 -12.30 13.68 5.18
N ASN A 69 -13.17 13.08 6.00
CA ASN A 69 -12.74 12.23 7.11
C ASN A 69 -12.27 10.85 6.62
N HIS A 70 -11.61 10.14 7.53
CA HIS A 70 -11.10 8.80 7.27
C HIS A 70 -12.17 7.71 7.43
N ASP A 71 -12.17 6.74 6.54
CA ASP A 71 -12.72 5.41 6.78
C ASP A 71 -11.76 4.31 6.25
N CYS A 72 -11.73 3.15 6.90
CA CYS A 72 -10.98 1.97 6.42
C CYS A 72 -11.76 1.17 5.35
N ASP A 73 -13.00 1.54 5.10
CA ASP A 73 -13.83 1.07 3.99
C ASP A 73 -14.46 2.27 3.24
N PRO A 74 -13.63 3.18 2.68
CA PRO A 74 -14.09 4.48 2.21
C PRO A 74 -15.05 4.39 1.02
N ASN A 75 -15.94 5.37 0.90
CA ASN A 75 -16.84 5.52 -0.26
C ASN A 75 -16.27 6.44 -1.35
N CYS A 76 -15.16 7.15 -1.08
CA CYS A 76 -14.45 7.98 -2.05
C CYS A 76 -12.97 7.61 -2.20
N VAL A 77 -12.42 7.84 -3.39
CA VAL A 77 -10.99 7.75 -3.69
C VAL A 77 -10.47 9.06 -4.28
N VAL A 78 -9.23 9.39 -3.94
CA VAL A 78 -8.54 10.58 -4.44
C VAL A 78 -7.65 10.21 -5.64
N SER A 79 -7.70 11.02 -6.69
CA SER A 79 -6.75 10.98 -7.80
C SER A 79 -6.22 12.37 -8.13
N PHE A 80 -5.10 12.45 -8.84
CA PHE A 80 -4.52 13.73 -9.24
C PHE A 80 -4.42 13.84 -10.76
N LYS A 81 -4.70 15.03 -11.31
CA LYS A 81 -4.37 15.40 -12.68
C LYS A 81 -3.44 16.60 -12.66
N GLY A 82 -2.14 16.33 -12.69
CA GLY A 82 -1.12 17.36 -12.44
C GLY A 82 -1.29 17.93 -11.02
N ARG A 83 -1.73 19.19 -10.91
CA ARG A 83 -1.97 19.88 -9.62
C ARG A 83 -3.44 19.91 -9.21
N GLU A 84 -4.32 19.29 -9.97
CA GLU A 84 -5.76 19.21 -9.69
C GLU A 84 -6.04 17.94 -8.89
N MET A 85 -6.58 18.08 -7.68
CA MET A 85 -7.13 16.96 -6.91
C MET A 85 -8.55 16.66 -7.38
N ARG A 86 -8.85 15.38 -7.57
CA ARG A 86 -10.18 14.87 -7.91
C ARG A 86 -10.58 13.82 -6.90
N VAL A 87 -11.85 13.86 -6.50
CA VAL A 87 -12.44 12.88 -5.60
C VAL A 87 -13.53 12.15 -6.38
N HIS A 88 -13.45 10.83 -6.38
CA HIS A 88 -14.38 9.97 -7.10
C HIS A 88 -15.12 9.10 -6.10
N VAL A 89 -16.44 9.05 -6.25
CA VAL A 89 -17.29 8.14 -5.49
C VAL A 89 -17.13 6.74 -6.07
N VAL A 90 -16.80 5.76 -5.22
CA VAL A 90 -16.50 4.37 -5.61
C VAL A 90 -17.49 3.34 -5.06
N LYS A 91 -18.50 3.81 -4.30
CA LYS A 91 -19.63 3.05 -3.76
C LYS A 91 -20.91 3.85 -3.92
N ASP A 92 -22.06 3.19 -3.81
CA ASP A 92 -23.33 3.92 -3.72
C ASP A 92 -23.37 4.72 -2.41
N VAL A 93 -23.83 5.97 -2.47
CA VAL A 93 -23.88 6.90 -1.32
C VAL A 93 -25.28 7.48 -1.22
N GLU A 94 -25.87 7.41 -0.02
CA GLU A 94 -27.20 7.96 0.24
C GLU A 94 -27.16 9.48 0.53
N VAL A 95 -28.30 10.15 0.36
CA VAL A 95 -28.39 11.59 0.67
C VAL A 95 -28.22 11.81 2.18
N GLY A 96 -27.18 12.57 2.54
CA GLY A 96 -26.84 12.86 3.94
C GLY A 96 -25.80 11.92 4.53
N GLU A 97 -25.38 10.88 3.79
CA GLU A 97 -24.23 10.06 4.15
C GLU A 97 -22.93 10.87 4.01
N GLU A 98 -21.98 10.63 4.91
CA GLU A 98 -20.68 11.28 4.90
C GLU A 98 -19.80 10.72 3.78
N LEU A 99 -19.07 11.60 3.07
CA LEU A 99 -18.06 11.19 2.11
C LEU A 99 -16.71 11.00 2.81
N THR A 100 -16.12 9.83 2.68
CA THR A 100 -14.89 9.44 3.38
C THR A 100 -13.82 8.95 2.42
N VAL A 101 -12.56 9.19 2.78
CA VAL A 101 -11.38 8.71 2.04
C VAL A 101 -10.50 7.87 2.97
N SER A 102 -9.57 7.07 2.43
CA SER A 102 -8.56 6.44 3.29
C SER A 102 -7.37 7.38 3.51
N TYR A 103 -6.90 7.48 4.75
CA TYR A 103 -5.68 8.20 5.11
C TYR A 103 -4.44 7.29 5.13
N VAL A 104 -4.68 5.98 5.12
CA VAL A 104 -3.66 4.93 5.27
C VAL A 104 -3.82 3.88 4.18
N GLU A 105 -2.82 3.03 4.00
CA GLU A 105 -2.96 1.86 3.12
C GLU A 105 -4.04 0.91 3.68
N LEU A 106 -4.91 0.39 2.82
CA LEU A 106 -6.05 -0.44 3.24
C LEU A 106 -5.68 -1.90 3.43
N LEU A 107 -4.64 -2.36 2.73
CA LEU A 107 -4.15 -3.72 2.75
C LEU A 107 -3.16 -3.97 3.90
N GLN A 108 -3.63 -3.80 5.13
CA GLN A 108 -2.89 -4.08 6.36
C GLN A 108 -3.88 -4.39 7.47
N SER A 109 -3.45 -5.09 8.53
CA SER A 109 -4.33 -5.46 9.65
C SER A 109 -4.91 -4.26 10.39
N THR A 110 -6.01 -4.48 11.11
CA THR A 110 -6.71 -3.45 11.87
C THR A 110 -5.81 -2.81 12.94
N THR A 111 -4.96 -3.62 13.56
CA THR A 111 -3.94 -3.14 14.51
C THR A 111 -2.96 -2.18 13.84
N SER A 112 -2.49 -2.51 12.63
CA SER A 112 -1.54 -1.69 11.89
C SER A 112 -2.17 -0.37 11.42
N ARG A 113 -3.38 -0.43 10.82
CA ARG A 113 -4.14 0.77 10.42
C ARG A 113 -4.39 1.72 11.58
N ARG A 114 -4.89 1.22 12.72
CA ARG A 114 -5.17 2.05 13.89
C ARG A 114 -3.90 2.63 14.51
N LYS A 115 -2.80 1.88 14.52
CA LYS A 115 -1.51 2.39 14.99
C LYS A 115 -1.06 3.58 14.13
N GLU A 116 -1.06 3.43 12.81
CA GLU A 116 -0.68 4.50 11.88
C GLU A 116 -1.57 5.73 12.04
N LEU A 117 -2.89 5.55 12.11
CA LEU A 117 -3.85 6.64 12.33
C LEU A 117 -3.61 7.37 13.66
N LYS A 118 -3.33 6.62 14.73
CA LYS A 118 -3.06 7.21 16.05
C LYS A 118 -1.75 7.99 16.07
N GLU A 119 -0.71 7.46 15.42
CA GLU A 119 0.62 8.09 15.38
C GLU A 119 0.67 9.32 14.46
N SER A 120 -0.06 9.30 13.34
CA SER A 120 -0.03 10.37 12.33
C SER A 120 -1.17 11.39 12.46
N TYR A 121 -2.35 10.95 12.90
CA TYR A 121 -3.59 11.75 12.92
C TYR A 121 -4.25 11.83 14.30
N PHE A 122 -3.68 11.18 15.32
CA PHE A 122 -4.05 11.33 16.73
C PHE A 122 -5.50 10.93 17.07
N PHE A 123 -6.09 9.97 16.34
CA PHE A 123 -7.40 9.40 16.65
C PHE A 123 -7.41 7.88 16.56
N ASP A 124 -8.40 7.26 17.21
CA ASP A 124 -8.66 5.82 17.14
C ASP A 124 -9.86 5.59 16.19
N CYS A 125 -9.64 4.90 15.05
CA CYS A 125 -10.68 4.69 14.04
C CYS A 125 -11.76 3.72 14.50
N THR A 126 -13.04 4.11 14.45
CA THR A 126 -14.21 3.30 14.87
C THR A 126 -15.14 2.95 13.70
N CYS A 127 -14.62 2.88 12.47
CA CYS A 127 -15.41 2.44 11.32
C CYS A 127 -15.83 0.96 11.45
N GLU A 128 -16.88 0.57 10.72
CA GLU A 128 -17.46 -0.79 10.77
C GLU A 128 -16.41 -1.87 10.53
N ARG A 129 -15.51 -1.68 9.55
CA ARG A 129 -14.43 -2.63 9.27
C ARG A 129 -13.48 -2.82 10.46
N CYS A 130 -13.10 -1.73 11.14
CA CYS A 130 -12.26 -1.82 12.33
C CYS A 130 -13.01 -2.47 13.51
N GLU A 131 -14.31 -2.21 13.66
CA GLU A 131 -15.13 -2.79 14.72
C GLU A 131 -15.39 -4.29 14.51
N ALA A 132 -15.72 -4.70 13.28
CA ALA A 132 -15.92 -6.10 12.92
C ALA A 132 -14.65 -6.95 13.19
N ALA A 133 -13.48 -6.44 12.78
CA ALA A 133 -12.22 -7.14 13.02
C ALA A 133 -11.87 -7.28 14.51
N MET A 134 -12.33 -6.38 15.39
CA MET A 134 -12.17 -6.56 16.83
C MET A 134 -13.04 -7.67 17.41
N GLN A 135 -14.16 -8.03 16.75
CA GLN A 135 -15.09 -9.05 17.22
C GLN A 135 -14.65 -10.46 16.80
N ASP A 136 -14.26 -10.66 15.54
CA ASP A 136 -13.93 -11.99 15.01
C ASP A 136 -12.44 -12.17 14.58
N GLY A 137 -11.73 -11.07 14.31
CA GLY A 137 -10.33 -11.07 13.85
C GLY A 137 -10.07 -11.79 12.53
N THR A 138 -11.11 -12.20 11.78
CA THR A 138 -10.97 -13.16 10.68
C THR A 138 -10.18 -12.58 9.52
N GLU A 139 -10.43 -11.32 9.15
CA GLU A 139 -9.66 -10.63 8.11
C GLU A 139 -8.18 -10.48 8.49
N ASP A 140 -7.94 -10.02 9.70
CA ASP A 140 -6.59 -9.77 10.23
C ASP A 140 -5.75 -11.05 10.26
N TRP A 141 -6.37 -12.22 10.51
CA TRP A 141 -5.66 -13.50 10.40
C TRP A 141 -5.04 -13.69 9.02
N TYR A 142 -5.73 -13.32 7.95
CA TYR A 142 -5.21 -13.50 6.60
C TYR A 142 -4.18 -12.44 6.23
N LEU A 143 -4.38 -11.19 6.65
CA LEU A 143 -3.50 -10.07 6.33
C LEU A 143 -2.09 -10.27 6.89
N ASP A 144 -1.97 -10.78 8.12
CA ASP A 144 -0.66 -10.98 8.78
C ASP A 144 -0.26 -12.46 8.89
N GLY A 145 -1.14 -13.38 8.45
CA GLY A 145 -0.99 -14.81 8.68
C GLY A 145 -0.09 -15.54 7.70
N LEU A 146 0.32 -16.73 8.13
CA LEU A 146 1.09 -17.67 7.34
C LEU A 146 0.20 -18.81 6.84
N ARG A 147 0.62 -19.51 5.80
CA ARG A 147 -0.06 -20.71 5.32
C ARG A 147 0.18 -21.89 6.27
N CYS A 148 -0.83 -22.74 6.38
CA CYS A 148 -0.75 -24.01 7.12
C CYS A 148 0.14 -25.04 6.40
N ASP A 149 0.97 -25.75 7.17
CA ASP A 149 1.84 -26.82 6.66
C ASP A 149 1.12 -28.16 6.49
N ASN A 150 -0.04 -28.33 7.15
CA ASN A 150 -0.82 -29.55 7.06
C ASN A 150 -1.40 -29.73 5.65
N LYS A 151 -0.95 -30.75 4.92
CA LYS A 151 -1.41 -31.07 3.55
C LYS A 151 -2.90 -31.41 3.46
N LYS A 152 -3.53 -31.81 4.57
CA LYS A 152 -4.97 -32.07 4.65
C LYS A 152 -5.79 -30.81 4.94
N CYS A 153 -5.13 -29.71 5.32
CA CYS A 153 -5.76 -28.42 5.51
C CYS A 153 -5.87 -27.71 4.15
N ASP A 154 -7.01 -27.07 3.92
CA ASP A 154 -7.25 -26.27 2.72
C ASP A 154 -6.16 -25.20 2.59
N THR A 155 -5.57 -25.12 1.39
CA THR A 155 -4.40 -24.30 1.14
C THR A 155 -4.71 -22.82 0.96
N LEU A 156 -5.95 -22.48 0.60
CA LEU A 156 -6.48 -21.12 0.51
C LEU A 156 -7.12 -20.71 1.84
N THR A 157 -7.65 -21.72 2.51
CA THR A 157 -8.29 -21.72 3.82
C THR A 157 -7.40 -21.46 5.04
N GLY A 158 -6.33 -22.25 5.04
CA GLY A 158 -5.58 -22.63 6.22
C GLY A 158 -4.56 -21.57 6.57
N VAL A 159 -4.93 -20.76 7.55
CA VAL A 159 -4.11 -19.66 8.05
C VAL A 159 -3.56 -19.98 9.44
N VAL A 160 -2.28 -19.68 9.65
CA VAL A 160 -1.53 -19.82 10.88
C VAL A 160 -1.25 -18.43 11.42
N VAL A 161 -1.68 -18.19 12.65
CA VAL A 161 -1.54 -16.92 13.34
C VAL A 161 -0.58 -17.11 14.51
N VAL A 162 0.31 -16.13 14.71
CA VAL A 162 1.26 -16.07 15.82
C VAL A 162 0.79 -14.93 16.72
N GLU A 163 0.35 -15.26 17.93
CA GLU A 163 -0.24 -14.27 18.85
C GLU A 163 0.83 -13.41 19.54
N GLU A 164 1.99 -14.00 19.82
CA GLU A 164 3.12 -13.31 20.46
C GLU A 164 4.45 -13.61 19.75
N PRO A 165 5.42 -12.68 19.77
CA PRO A 165 6.75 -12.93 19.24
C PRO A 165 7.39 -14.18 19.84
N SER A 166 7.96 -15.05 19.00
CA SER A 166 8.54 -16.35 19.39
C SER A 166 7.56 -17.42 19.88
N ALA A 167 6.27 -17.11 20.04
CA ALA A 167 5.26 -18.13 20.32
C ALA A 167 4.99 -18.98 19.08
N ASP A 168 4.58 -20.22 19.32
CA ASP A 168 4.18 -21.13 18.26
C ASP A 168 2.96 -20.59 17.50
N GLY A 169 3.00 -20.72 16.17
CA GLY A 169 1.89 -20.33 15.31
C GLY A 169 0.84 -21.43 15.28
N VAL A 170 -0.43 -21.08 15.43
CA VAL A 170 -1.53 -22.06 15.40
C VAL A 170 -2.43 -21.82 14.20
N CYS A 171 -2.75 -22.89 13.47
CA CYS A 171 -3.70 -22.82 12.36
C CYS A 171 -5.13 -22.62 12.88
N LYS A 172 -5.77 -21.49 12.53
CA LYS A 172 -7.15 -21.19 12.94
C LYS A 172 -8.20 -22.10 12.30
N ARG A 173 -7.83 -22.91 11.28
CA ARG A 173 -8.73 -23.88 10.63
C ARG A 173 -8.60 -25.32 11.11
N CYS A 174 -7.38 -25.81 11.35
CA CYS A 174 -7.15 -27.22 11.69
C CYS A 174 -6.38 -27.46 12.99
N GLY A 175 -5.97 -26.40 13.70
CA GLY A 175 -5.21 -26.49 14.95
C GLY A 175 -3.77 -26.96 14.78
N ALA A 176 -3.29 -27.20 13.56
CA ALA A 176 -1.89 -27.56 13.33
C ALA A 176 -0.95 -26.45 13.80
N VAL A 177 0.13 -26.83 14.47
CA VAL A 177 1.11 -25.93 15.06
C VAL A 177 2.32 -25.79 14.14
N ARG A 178 2.84 -24.57 14.00
CA ARG A 178 4.13 -24.26 13.36
C ARG A 178 5.07 -23.67 14.39
N ASN A 179 6.34 -24.05 14.32
CA ASN A 179 7.36 -23.65 15.29
C ASN A 179 7.60 -22.13 15.28
N GLY A 180 7.42 -21.50 16.44
CA GLY A 180 7.52 -20.05 16.62
C GLY A 180 8.93 -19.48 16.49
N GLU A 181 9.94 -20.23 16.93
CA GLU A 181 11.35 -19.82 16.83
C GLU A 181 11.81 -19.77 15.37
N GLU A 182 11.42 -20.76 14.57
CA GLU A 182 11.70 -20.83 13.13
C GLU A 182 11.02 -19.68 12.39
N ILE A 183 9.73 -19.43 12.67
CA ILE A 183 9.01 -18.28 12.11
C ILE A 183 9.75 -16.97 12.44
N SER A 184 10.12 -16.79 13.71
CA SER A 184 10.79 -15.57 14.18
C SER A 184 12.20 -15.41 13.60
N ARG A 185 12.91 -16.51 13.34
CA ARG A 185 14.20 -16.49 12.62
C ARG A 185 14.01 -16.01 11.18
N TYR A 186 13.05 -16.55 10.45
CA TYR A 186 12.83 -16.16 9.05
C TYR A 186 12.23 -14.76 8.91
N LYS A 187 11.43 -14.28 9.87
CA LYS A 187 10.97 -12.88 9.91
C LYS A 187 12.16 -11.92 10.02
N ARG A 188 13.09 -12.19 10.95
CA ARG A 188 14.33 -11.40 11.07
C ARG A 188 15.21 -11.46 9.83
N GLU A 189 15.32 -12.62 9.19
CA GLU A 189 16.05 -12.75 7.91
C GLU A 189 15.39 -11.87 6.83
N PHE A 190 14.06 -11.93 6.71
CA PHE A 190 13.29 -11.11 5.76
C PHE A 190 13.52 -9.61 5.99
N GLU A 191 13.37 -9.14 7.22
CA GLU A 191 13.59 -7.74 7.62
C GLU A 191 15.04 -7.28 7.34
N SER A 192 16.02 -8.17 7.58
CA SER A 192 17.43 -7.84 7.33
C SER A 192 17.73 -7.60 5.85
N ILE A 193 17.07 -8.35 4.95
CA ILE A 193 17.22 -8.18 3.50
C ILE A 193 16.48 -6.93 3.05
N GLU A 194 15.30 -6.68 3.59
CA GLU A 194 14.56 -5.46 3.31
C GLU A 194 15.36 -4.20 3.62
N ALA A 195 16.11 -4.20 4.72
CA ALA A 195 16.98 -3.09 5.11
C ALA A 195 18.20 -2.87 4.17
N LEU A 196 18.54 -3.84 3.32
CA LEU A 196 19.65 -3.70 2.37
C LEU A 196 19.35 -2.63 1.31
N LYS A 197 20.31 -1.75 1.07
CA LYS A 197 20.26 -0.79 -0.04
C LYS A 197 20.77 -1.46 -1.32
N ALA A 198 19.97 -1.45 -2.38
CA ALA A 198 20.42 -1.84 -3.70
C ALA A 198 21.13 -0.66 -4.37
N VAL A 199 22.30 -0.91 -4.96
CA VAL A 199 23.09 0.11 -5.68
C VAL A 199 23.03 -0.05 -7.20
N SER A 200 22.52 -1.18 -7.69
CA SER A 200 22.26 -1.45 -9.11
C SER A 200 20.91 -2.15 -9.32
N GLU A 201 20.47 -2.24 -10.58
CA GLU A 201 19.28 -3.03 -10.95
C GLU A 201 19.46 -4.52 -10.66
N ASP A 202 20.67 -5.05 -10.86
CA ASP A 202 21.00 -6.46 -10.57
C ASP A 202 20.91 -6.76 -9.07
N ASP A 203 21.47 -5.88 -8.22
CA ASP A 203 21.36 -6.02 -6.76
C ASP A 203 19.89 -5.95 -6.31
N LYS A 204 19.10 -5.07 -6.94
CA LYS A 204 17.67 -4.92 -6.64
C LYS A 204 16.92 -6.20 -6.99
N TRP A 205 17.25 -6.81 -8.13
CA TRP A 205 16.66 -8.07 -8.55
C TRP A 205 17.03 -9.24 -7.61
N GLU A 206 18.31 -9.38 -7.26
CA GLU A 206 18.76 -10.42 -6.32
C GLU A 206 18.08 -10.28 -4.95
N LYS A 207 17.98 -9.04 -4.46
CA LYS A 207 17.24 -8.72 -3.23
C LYS A 207 15.79 -9.19 -3.33
N TYR A 208 15.09 -8.85 -4.41
CA TYR A 208 13.70 -9.26 -4.61
C TYR A 208 13.51 -10.77 -4.71
N GLN A 209 14.40 -11.46 -5.43
CA GLN A 209 14.36 -12.93 -5.50
C GLN A 209 14.50 -13.54 -4.11
N ARG A 210 15.42 -13.02 -3.29
CA ARG A 210 15.63 -13.52 -1.94
C ARG A 210 14.46 -13.21 -1.01
N GLN A 211 13.90 -12.01 -1.06
CA GLN A 211 12.70 -11.65 -0.30
C GLN A 211 11.53 -12.57 -0.66
N TRP A 212 11.31 -12.81 -1.95
CA TRP A 212 10.24 -13.68 -2.43
C TRP A 212 10.43 -15.13 -2.00
N GLU A 213 11.66 -15.66 -2.06
CA GLU A 213 12.01 -16.99 -1.56
C GLU A 213 11.65 -17.12 -0.07
N ILE A 214 12.07 -16.16 0.76
CA ILE A 214 11.81 -16.22 2.20
C ILE A 214 10.32 -16.11 2.48
N ALA A 215 9.62 -15.15 1.86
CA ALA A 215 8.19 -14.95 2.05
C ALA A 215 7.38 -16.21 1.67
N MET A 216 7.63 -16.77 0.48
CA MET A 216 6.77 -17.82 -0.08
C MET A 216 7.18 -19.24 0.29
N ILE A 217 8.49 -19.48 0.51
CA ILE A 217 9.02 -20.83 0.74
C ILE A 217 9.34 -21.06 2.21
N ARG A 218 10.00 -20.11 2.88
CA ARG A 218 10.44 -20.30 4.28
C ARG A 218 9.36 -19.92 5.28
N LEU A 219 8.92 -18.66 5.24
CA LEU A 219 7.79 -18.19 6.04
C LEU A 219 6.49 -18.85 5.59
N ARG A 220 6.37 -19.12 4.29
CA ARG A 220 5.15 -19.59 3.65
C ARG A 220 4.00 -18.66 4.01
N MET A 221 4.14 -17.37 3.74
CA MET A 221 3.09 -16.38 3.96
C MET A 221 1.80 -16.82 3.27
N HIS A 222 0.66 -16.49 3.88
CA HIS A 222 -0.63 -16.83 3.30
C HIS A 222 -0.81 -16.11 1.96
N PRO A 223 -1.45 -16.69 0.92
CA PRO A 223 -1.69 -15.99 -0.34
C PRO A 223 -2.52 -14.70 -0.26
N ARG A 224 -3.13 -14.43 0.90
CA ARG A 224 -3.94 -13.25 1.23
C ARG A 224 -3.20 -12.26 2.15
N ASN A 225 -1.94 -12.53 2.43
CA ASN A 225 -1.11 -11.73 3.30
C ASN A 225 -0.77 -10.41 2.62
N SER A 226 -0.86 -9.30 3.36
CA SER A 226 -0.58 -7.94 2.88
C SER A 226 0.81 -7.82 2.27
N ARG A 227 1.80 -8.43 2.93
CA ARG A 227 3.20 -8.38 2.50
C ARG A 227 3.46 -9.17 1.22
N VAL A 228 2.67 -10.21 0.95
CA VAL A 228 2.73 -10.93 -0.33
C VAL A 228 2.27 -10.02 -1.45
N ALA A 229 1.18 -9.28 -1.26
CA ALA A 229 0.68 -8.35 -2.27
C ALA A 229 1.67 -7.22 -2.54
N GLU A 230 2.20 -6.60 -1.47
CA GLU A 230 3.17 -5.50 -1.58
C GLU A 230 4.44 -5.94 -2.31
N LEU A 231 5.03 -7.07 -1.89
CA LEU A 231 6.23 -7.59 -2.54
C LEU A 231 5.94 -8.01 -4.00
N ALA A 232 4.78 -8.60 -4.28
CA ALA A 232 4.38 -8.94 -5.63
C ALA A 232 4.24 -7.70 -6.52
N ARG A 233 3.63 -6.63 -6.02
CA ARG A 233 3.50 -5.35 -6.72
C ARG A 233 4.85 -4.72 -7.04
N GLU A 234 5.74 -4.65 -6.03
CA GLU A 234 7.08 -4.09 -6.20
C GLU A 234 7.90 -4.85 -7.25
N ILE A 235 7.89 -6.18 -7.16
CA ILE A 235 8.61 -7.05 -8.10
C ILE A 235 7.99 -6.96 -9.50
N GLY A 236 6.66 -7.00 -9.59
CA GLY A 236 5.92 -6.88 -10.85
C GLY A 236 6.25 -5.57 -11.57
N ASN A 237 6.21 -4.44 -10.86
CA ASN A 237 6.55 -3.13 -11.41
C ASN A 237 8.03 -3.04 -11.83
N PHE A 238 8.95 -3.58 -11.03
CA PHE A 238 10.36 -3.65 -11.40
C PHE A 238 10.58 -4.43 -12.71
N LEU A 239 9.96 -5.61 -12.83
CA LEU A 239 10.08 -6.45 -14.01
C LEU A 239 9.37 -5.85 -15.23
N LEU A 240 8.24 -5.16 -15.06
CA LEU A 240 7.52 -4.51 -16.15
C LEU A 240 8.39 -3.47 -16.87
N CYS A 241 9.30 -2.82 -16.15
CA CYS A 241 10.26 -1.84 -16.66
C CYS A 241 11.60 -2.44 -17.12
N ALA A 242 11.81 -3.75 -16.96
CA ALA A 242 13.06 -4.41 -17.31
C ALA A 242 13.29 -4.42 -18.83
N LYS A 243 14.54 -4.15 -19.26
CA LYS A 243 14.91 -4.13 -20.69
C LYS A 243 14.85 -5.51 -21.36
N PRO A 244 15.31 -6.61 -20.73
CA PRO A 244 15.21 -7.94 -21.33
C PRO A 244 13.75 -8.39 -21.33
N LEU A 245 13.22 -8.76 -22.50
CA LEU A 245 11.85 -9.23 -22.65
C LEU A 245 11.58 -10.48 -21.80
N GLU A 246 12.60 -11.33 -21.63
CA GLU A 246 12.51 -12.54 -20.81
C GLU A 246 12.31 -12.22 -19.31
N LEU A 247 12.85 -11.10 -18.83
CA LEU A 247 12.59 -10.63 -17.47
C LEU A 247 11.20 -9.99 -17.37
N GLN A 248 10.81 -9.20 -18.36
CA GLN A 248 9.50 -8.56 -18.40
C GLN A 248 8.35 -9.58 -18.37
N GLN A 249 8.48 -10.69 -19.10
CA GLN A 249 7.51 -11.78 -19.10
C GLN A 249 7.32 -12.43 -17.72
N GLN A 250 8.30 -12.30 -16.82
CA GLN A 250 8.14 -12.81 -15.45
C GLN A 250 7.23 -11.94 -14.58
N ALA A 251 6.92 -10.70 -14.98
CA ALA A 251 6.06 -9.80 -14.20
C ALA A 251 4.66 -10.38 -13.97
N LEU A 252 4.12 -11.11 -14.95
CA LEU A 252 2.76 -11.64 -14.94
C LEU A 252 2.47 -12.49 -13.70
N LYS A 253 3.41 -13.37 -13.30
CA LYS A 253 3.21 -14.26 -12.13
C LYS A 253 3.09 -13.49 -10.82
N PHE A 254 3.73 -12.32 -10.73
CA PHE A 254 3.67 -11.47 -9.55
C PHE A 254 2.39 -10.67 -9.53
N PHE A 255 1.98 -10.05 -10.64
CA PHE A 255 0.67 -9.37 -10.70
C PHE A 255 -0.52 -10.32 -10.43
N LEU A 256 -0.44 -11.58 -10.89
CA LEU A 256 -1.44 -12.59 -10.54
C LEU A 256 -1.43 -12.97 -9.04
N ALA A 257 -0.26 -12.92 -8.39
CA ALA A 257 -0.14 -13.14 -6.96
C ALA A 257 -0.68 -11.95 -6.16
N GLU A 258 -0.41 -10.72 -6.60
CA GLU A 258 -0.99 -9.50 -6.05
C GLU A 258 -2.52 -9.53 -6.15
N LEU A 259 -3.07 -9.81 -7.33
CA LEU A 259 -4.52 -9.88 -7.54
C LEU A 259 -5.18 -10.84 -6.56
N ARG A 260 -4.62 -12.05 -6.40
CA ARG A 260 -5.10 -13.04 -5.45
C ARG A 260 -5.04 -12.54 -4.00
N ALA A 261 -4.04 -11.73 -3.67
CA ALA A 261 -3.84 -11.22 -2.33
C ALA A 261 -4.75 -10.03 -1.97
N VAL A 262 -5.27 -9.30 -2.96
CA VAL A 262 -6.12 -8.10 -2.75
C VAL A 262 -7.60 -8.33 -3.01
N GLU A 263 -7.96 -9.23 -3.95
CA GLU A 263 -9.33 -9.40 -4.44
C GLU A 263 -10.31 -9.83 -3.33
N TRP A 264 -9.84 -10.56 -2.32
CA TRP A 264 -10.69 -11.06 -1.24
C TRP A 264 -11.13 -9.97 -0.25
N LEU A 265 -10.36 -8.88 -0.11
CA LEU A 265 -10.59 -7.85 0.88
C LEU A 265 -11.43 -6.69 0.33
N LEU A 266 -11.23 -6.35 -0.95
CA LEU A 266 -11.92 -5.22 -1.60
C LEU A 266 -12.59 -5.67 -2.93
N PRO A 267 -13.42 -6.73 -2.93
CA PRO A 267 -13.93 -7.34 -4.17
C PRO A 267 -14.86 -6.43 -4.98
N GLU A 268 -15.57 -5.50 -4.32
CA GLU A 268 -16.65 -4.70 -4.94
C GLU A 268 -16.32 -3.22 -5.12
N THR A 269 -15.20 -2.74 -4.57
CA THR A 269 -14.85 -1.32 -4.67
C THR A 269 -14.18 -1.03 -6.02
N LYS A 270 -14.67 0.00 -6.73
CA LYS A 270 -14.07 0.50 -7.97
C LYS A 270 -12.80 1.29 -7.69
N LEU A 271 -11.77 0.59 -7.21
CA LEU A 271 -10.48 1.19 -6.87
C LEU A 271 -9.60 1.31 -8.12
N PRO A 272 -9.09 2.51 -8.46
CA PRO A 272 -8.21 2.70 -9.61
C PRO A 272 -7.00 1.76 -9.64
N SER A 273 -6.44 1.43 -8.47
CA SER A 273 -5.33 0.47 -8.34
C SER A 273 -5.69 -0.92 -8.85
N ARG A 274 -6.92 -1.39 -8.60
CA ARG A 274 -7.44 -2.64 -9.16
C ARG A 274 -7.53 -2.55 -10.69
N GLY A 275 -8.10 -1.45 -11.21
CA GLY A 275 -8.18 -1.21 -12.66
C GLY A 275 -6.81 -1.30 -13.33
N LEU A 276 -5.80 -0.64 -12.75
CA LEU A 276 -4.41 -0.68 -13.22
C LEU A 276 -3.82 -2.10 -13.19
N LEU A 277 -4.03 -2.85 -12.10
CA LEU A 277 -3.55 -4.22 -11.97
C LEU A 277 -4.14 -5.14 -13.05
N HIS A 278 -5.46 -5.06 -13.28
CA HIS A 278 -6.10 -5.81 -14.36
C HIS A 278 -5.58 -5.37 -15.75
N PHE A 279 -5.33 -4.08 -15.97
CA PHE A 279 -4.73 -3.60 -17.21
C PHE A 279 -3.33 -4.19 -17.44
N GLN A 280 -2.46 -4.17 -16.42
CA GLN A 280 -1.11 -4.72 -16.49
C GLN A 280 -1.14 -6.22 -16.81
N ILE A 281 -2.00 -6.99 -16.14
CA ILE A 281 -2.18 -8.43 -16.38
C ILE A 281 -2.69 -8.67 -17.82
N GLY A 282 -3.73 -7.95 -18.22
CA GLY A 282 -4.33 -8.10 -19.56
C GLY A 282 -3.36 -7.78 -20.68
N LYS A 283 -2.56 -6.72 -20.52
CA LYS A 283 -1.51 -6.34 -21.47
C LYS A 283 -0.44 -7.44 -21.63
N LEU A 284 0.10 -7.94 -20.52
CA LEU A 284 1.13 -8.99 -20.55
C LEU A 284 0.61 -10.29 -21.18
N LEU A 285 -0.62 -10.71 -20.82
CA LEU A 285 -1.25 -11.88 -21.43
C LEU A 285 -1.44 -11.71 -22.94
N PHE A 286 -1.84 -10.51 -23.39
CA PHE A 286 -1.98 -10.19 -24.81
C PHE A 286 -0.63 -10.22 -25.55
N GLU A 287 0.42 -9.65 -24.97
CA GLU A 287 1.78 -9.70 -25.53
C GLU A 287 2.27 -11.13 -25.69
N GLU A 288 2.07 -12.00 -24.69
CA GLU A 288 2.39 -13.43 -24.78
C GLU A 288 1.66 -14.15 -25.93
N THR A 289 0.43 -13.75 -26.26
CA THR A 289 -0.29 -14.33 -27.42
C THR A 289 0.32 -13.92 -28.75
N ASN A 290 0.93 -12.73 -28.84
CA ASN A 290 1.56 -12.23 -30.06
C ASN A 290 3.01 -12.69 -30.23
N SER A 291 3.71 -13.01 -29.14
CA SER A 291 5.12 -13.43 -29.16
C SER A 291 5.34 -14.94 -29.38
N ALA A 292 4.30 -15.78 -29.33
CA ALA A 292 4.49 -17.21 -29.12
C ALA A 292 4.25 -18.13 -30.33
N GLN A 293 5.22 -19.03 -30.56
CA GLN A 293 5.08 -20.33 -31.23
C GLN A 293 4.33 -21.35 -30.32
N LEU A 294 3.15 -21.01 -29.81
CA LEU A 294 2.35 -21.88 -28.92
C LEU A 294 1.32 -22.71 -29.71
N ALA A 295 0.93 -23.87 -29.17
CA ALA A 295 -0.19 -24.65 -29.70
C ALA A 295 -1.50 -23.84 -29.68
N SER A 296 -2.34 -23.99 -30.71
CA SER A 296 -3.51 -23.14 -30.97
C SER A 296 -4.52 -23.07 -29.83
N THR A 297 -4.71 -24.14 -29.06
CA THR A 297 -5.65 -24.18 -27.93
C THR A 297 -5.22 -23.30 -26.75
N ASN A 298 -3.91 -23.24 -26.46
CA ASN A 298 -3.38 -22.39 -25.38
C ASN A 298 -3.41 -20.90 -25.73
N LEU A 299 -3.36 -20.57 -27.03
CA LEU A 299 -3.45 -19.19 -27.50
C LEU A 299 -4.87 -18.62 -27.30
N VAL A 300 -5.91 -19.40 -27.62
CA VAL A 300 -7.30 -18.97 -27.45
C VAL A 300 -7.64 -18.72 -25.98
N GLU A 301 -7.21 -19.62 -25.09
CA GLU A 301 -7.47 -19.46 -23.64
C GLU A 301 -6.77 -18.21 -23.08
N LYS A 302 -5.50 -17.99 -23.42
CA LYS A 302 -4.78 -16.78 -23.00
C LYS A 302 -5.40 -15.51 -23.57
N ALA A 303 -5.82 -15.52 -24.83
CA ALA A 303 -6.49 -14.37 -25.44
C ALA A 303 -7.81 -14.05 -24.72
N HIS A 304 -8.61 -15.06 -24.37
CA HIS A 304 -9.83 -14.86 -23.58
C HIS A 304 -9.53 -14.28 -22.18
N GLN A 305 -8.50 -14.78 -21.51
CA GLN A 305 -8.09 -14.24 -20.21
C GLN A 305 -7.61 -12.78 -20.33
N ALA A 306 -6.80 -12.47 -21.35
CA ALA A 306 -6.36 -11.10 -21.62
C ALA A 306 -7.55 -10.15 -21.80
N VAL A 307 -8.52 -10.54 -22.65
CA VAL A 307 -9.73 -9.76 -22.89
C VAL A 307 -10.53 -9.57 -21.60
N LYS A 308 -10.70 -10.62 -20.78
CA LYS A 308 -11.40 -10.53 -19.49
C LYS A 308 -10.77 -9.46 -18.59
N HIS A 309 -9.46 -9.52 -18.38
CA HIS A 309 -8.75 -8.55 -17.55
C HIS A 309 -8.82 -7.14 -18.12
N LEU A 310 -8.70 -6.97 -19.43
CA LEU A 310 -8.85 -5.64 -20.06
C LEU A 310 -10.27 -5.08 -19.88
N TYR A 311 -11.31 -5.91 -19.96
CA TYR A 311 -12.68 -5.48 -19.64
C TYR A 311 -12.83 -5.07 -18.18
N GLU A 312 -12.29 -5.85 -17.23
CA GLU A 312 -12.30 -5.50 -15.81
C GLU A 312 -11.57 -4.18 -15.56
N SER A 313 -10.46 -3.91 -16.26
CA SER A 313 -9.73 -2.65 -16.14
C SER A 313 -10.53 -1.41 -16.55
N LEU A 314 -11.50 -1.58 -17.46
CA LEU A 314 -12.40 -0.53 -17.93
C LEU A 314 -13.65 -0.36 -17.05
N SER A 315 -13.94 -1.34 -16.18
CA SER A 315 -15.13 -1.35 -15.33
C SER A 315 -14.97 -0.56 -14.02
N VAL A 316 -13.74 -0.12 -13.76
CA VAL A 316 -13.29 0.63 -12.59
C VAL A 316 -13.30 2.12 -12.88
#